data_AF-A0A7V8SW88-F1
#
_entry.id   AF-A0A7V8SW88-F1
#
_cell.length_a   1.000
_cell.length_b   1.000
_cell.length_c   1.000
_cell.angle_alpha   90.00
_cell.angle_beta   90.00
_cell.angle_gamma   90.00
#
_symmetry.space_group_name_H-M   'P 1'
#
loop_
_entity.id
_entity.type
_entity.pdbx_description
1 polymer ?
#
loop_
_entity_poly.entity_id
_entity_poly.type
_entity_poly.pdbx_seq_one_letter_code
_entity_poly.pdbx_strand_id
1 'polypeptide(L)'
;AYGAEMVFSDAGEGSDGAIRLCREIYNANPDIYFYPDQYNNPANWKAHYEHTGPEIIHQTAGRLTHFVAAMGTSGTFVGVSRRLRRDRPHVKCYSAQPSSGFHGLEGLKHMPTAIVPGIYDSAIADGNLWIETEDAYAMVRRLAREEGVLAGISSGCNVHAATQLARELVEHGEPATIVTVLCDSAEKYLSEHFWDE
;
A
#
# COMPACT_ATOMS: atom_id res chain seq x y z
N ALA A 1 20.75 1.62 -13.72
CA ALA A 1 21.51 2.82 -13.29
C ALA A 1 22.35 2.57 -12.02
N TYR A 2 21.85 1.94 -10.96
CA TYR A 2 22.59 1.76 -9.69
C TYR A 2 23.50 0.52 -9.61
N GLY A 3 23.85 -0.10 -10.74
CA GLY A 3 24.74 -1.27 -10.77
C GLY A 3 24.12 -2.61 -10.35
N ALA A 4 22.78 -2.68 -10.20
CA ALA A 4 22.10 -3.94 -9.92
C ALA A 4 22.14 -4.90 -11.12
N GLU A 5 22.42 -6.16 -10.85
CA GLU A 5 22.23 -7.26 -11.80
C GLU A 5 20.74 -7.66 -11.81
N MET A 6 20.16 -7.76 -13.01
CA MET A 6 18.75 -8.08 -13.19
C MET A 6 18.59 -9.53 -13.63
N VAL A 7 17.77 -10.27 -12.88
CA VAL A 7 17.33 -11.61 -13.25
C VAL A 7 15.84 -11.56 -13.50
N PHE A 8 15.42 -11.96 -14.69
CA PHE A 8 14.02 -11.88 -15.13
C PHE A 8 13.33 -13.24 -14.96
N SER A 9 12.19 -13.25 -14.27
CA SER A 9 11.27 -14.39 -14.22
C SER A 9 10.30 -14.38 -15.41
N ASP A 10 9.46 -15.42 -15.53
CA ASP A 10 8.36 -15.44 -16.49
C ASP A 10 7.36 -14.30 -16.19
N ALA A 11 7.03 -13.50 -17.21
CA ALA A 11 6.10 -12.38 -17.10
C ALA A 11 4.67 -12.84 -16.74
N GLY A 12 4.26 -14.02 -17.20
CA GLY A 12 2.94 -14.60 -16.95
C GLY A 12 2.71 -14.97 -15.48
N GLU A 13 3.78 -15.11 -14.69
CA GLU A 13 3.70 -15.42 -13.26
C GLU A 13 3.72 -14.17 -12.35
N GLY A 14 3.91 -12.99 -12.93
CA GLY A 14 3.91 -11.71 -12.22
C GLY A 14 4.86 -11.65 -11.02
N SER A 15 4.47 -10.89 -10.00
CA SER A 15 5.28 -10.70 -8.79
C SER A 15 5.50 -11.98 -8.00
N ASP A 16 4.52 -12.89 -7.99
CA ASP A 16 4.63 -14.14 -7.23
C ASP A 16 5.63 -15.12 -7.88
N GLY A 17 5.74 -15.12 -9.22
CA GLY A 17 6.82 -15.81 -9.94
C GLY A 17 8.21 -15.27 -9.60
N ALA A 18 8.36 -13.93 -9.58
CA ALA A 18 9.62 -13.30 -9.18
C ALA A 18 10.03 -13.64 -7.74
N ILE A 19 9.06 -13.75 -6.82
CA ILE A 19 9.30 -14.19 -5.43
C ILE A 19 9.82 -15.63 -5.39
N ARG A 20 9.24 -16.54 -6.18
CA ARG A 20 9.70 -17.94 -6.25
C ARG A 20 11.12 -18.04 -6.79
N LEU A 21 11.41 -17.37 -7.90
CA LEU A 21 12.76 -17.34 -8.48
C LEU A 21 13.79 -16.77 -7.50
N CYS A 22 13.45 -15.70 -6.78
CA CYS A 22 14.33 -15.12 -5.76
C CYS A 22 14.66 -16.12 -4.65
N ARG A 23 13.67 -16.89 -4.18
CA ARG A 23 13.88 -17.95 -3.17
C ARG A 23 14.75 -19.08 -3.70
N GLU A 24 14.56 -19.48 -4.95
CA GLU A 24 15.40 -20.51 -5.59
C GLU A 24 16.87 -20.08 -5.68
N ILE A 25 17.13 -18.84 -6.14
CA ILE A 25 18.49 -18.28 -6.23
C ILE A 25 19.17 -18.23 -4.86
N TYR A 26 18.46 -17.73 -3.84
CA TYR A 26 18.97 -17.68 -2.48
C TYR A 26 19.26 -19.07 -1.92
N ASN A 27 18.31 -20.02 -2.04
CA ASN A 27 18.47 -21.37 -1.50
C ASN A 27 19.59 -22.16 -2.18
N ALA A 28 19.92 -21.85 -3.44
CA ALA A 28 21.06 -22.45 -4.13
C ALA A 28 22.40 -21.93 -3.63
N ASN A 29 22.46 -20.69 -3.11
CA ASN A 29 23.72 -20.04 -2.67
C ASN A 29 23.53 -19.17 -1.40
N PRO A 30 23.08 -19.75 -0.27
CA PRO A 30 22.70 -18.98 0.91
C PRO A 30 23.89 -18.29 1.61
N ASP A 31 25.12 -18.78 1.39
CA ASP A 31 26.33 -18.20 1.98
C ASP A 31 26.84 -16.94 1.25
N ILE A 32 26.34 -16.71 0.02
CA ILE A 32 26.78 -15.59 -0.84
C ILE A 32 25.74 -14.48 -0.89
N TYR A 33 24.46 -14.86 -0.81
CA TYR A 33 23.36 -13.91 -0.89
C TYR A 33 22.75 -13.62 0.47
N PHE A 34 22.55 -12.34 0.77
CA PHE A 34 21.63 -11.92 1.81
C PHE A 34 20.22 -11.80 1.21
N TYR A 35 19.23 -12.47 1.81
CA TYR A 35 17.82 -12.36 1.41
C TYR A 35 17.08 -11.38 2.35
N PRO A 36 16.77 -10.14 1.90
CA PRO A 36 16.13 -9.15 2.76
C PRO A 36 14.70 -9.51 3.19
N ASP A 37 14.04 -10.36 2.39
CA ASP A 37 12.67 -10.87 2.59
C ASP A 37 11.66 -9.80 3.04
N GLN A 38 11.44 -8.79 2.20
CA GLN A 38 10.56 -7.66 2.54
C GLN A 38 9.13 -8.06 2.97
N TYR A 39 8.66 -9.25 2.60
CA TYR A 39 7.32 -9.74 2.91
C TYR A 39 7.22 -10.41 4.29
N ASN A 40 8.34 -10.84 4.88
CA ASN A 40 8.37 -11.53 6.18
C ASN A 40 9.29 -10.84 7.21
N ASN A 41 10.16 -9.93 6.79
CA ASN A 41 11.13 -9.27 7.67
C ASN A 41 10.45 -8.24 8.59
N PRO A 42 10.53 -8.39 9.93
CA PRO A 42 9.93 -7.44 10.86
C PRO A 42 10.46 -6.02 10.74
N ALA A 43 11.67 -5.81 10.21
CA ALA A 43 12.22 -4.47 9.98
C ALA A 43 11.32 -3.61 9.10
N ASN A 44 10.55 -4.22 8.19
CA ASN A 44 9.61 -3.53 7.31
C ASN A 44 8.52 -2.80 8.12
N TRP A 45 7.65 -3.53 8.83
CA TRP A 45 6.58 -2.87 9.59
C TRP A 45 7.11 -2.05 10.77
N LYS A 46 8.27 -2.42 11.35
CA LYS A 46 8.89 -1.66 12.44
C LYS A 46 9.29 -0.27 12.01
N ALA A 47 9.83 -0.09 10.80
CA ALA A 47 10.16 1.24 10.29
C ALA A 47 8.94 2.19 10.33
N HIS A 48 7.77 1.69 9.94
CA HIS A 48 6.54 2.47 9.98
C HIS A 48 5.98 2.66 11.40
N TYR A 49 6.16 1.69 12.29
CA TYR A 49 5.79 1.81 13.71
C TYR A 49 6.64 2.85 14.46
N GLU A 50 7.93 2.90 14.13
CA GLU A 50 8.94 3.74 14.79
C GLU A 50 9.04 5.14 14.19
N HIS A 51 8.62 5.34 12.93
CA HIS A 51 8.76 6.62 12.23
C HIS A 51 7.45 7.14 11.63
N THR A 52 6.88 6.46 10.63
CA THR A 52 5.68 6.94 9.91
C THR A 52 4.48 7.16 10.83
N GLY A 53 4.20 6.22 11.74
CA GLY A 53 3.11 6.34 12.71
C GLY A 53 3.27 7.54 13.65
N PRO A 54 4.44 7.74 14.30
CA PRO A 54 4.74 8.96 15.05
C PRO A 54 4.52 10.26 14.30
N GLU A 55 4.99 10.34 13.05
CA GLU A 55 4.88 11.55 12.24
C GLU A 55 3.40 11.89 12.01
N ILE A 56 2.60 10.90 11.63
CA ILE A 56 1.14 11.06 11.47
C ILE A 56 0.49 11.54 12.78
N ILE A 57 0.81 10.90 13.91
CA ILE A 57 0.23 11.27 15.21
C ILE A 57 0.61 12.71 15.59
N HIS A 58 1.86 13.09 15.38
CA HIS A 58 2.37 14.41 15.71
C HIS A 58 1.74 15.49 14.81
N GLN A 59 1.78 15.30 13.49
CA GLN A 59 1.34 16.27 12.50
C GLN A 59 -0.18 16.46 12.47
N THR A 60 -0.95 15.44 12.85
CA THR A 60 -2.42 15.58 12.97
C THR A 60 -2.86 16.27 14.27
N ALA A 61 -1.94 16.52 15.22
CA ALA A 61 -2.21 17.19 16.48
C ALA A 61 -3.44 16.63 17.23
N GLY A 62 -3.64 15.31 17.16
CA GLY A 62 -4.76 14.61 17.81
C GLY A 62 -6.10 14.66 17.08
N ARG A 63 -6.17 15.21 15.87
CA ARG A 63 -7.42 15.27 15.07
C ARG A 63 -7.70 14.00 14.28
N LEU A 64 -6.71 13.13 14.11
CA LEU A 64 -6.83 11.89 13.32
C LEU A 64 -7.99 11.03 13.83
N THR A 65 -8.86 10.60 12.93
CA THR A 65 -9.93 9.63 13.25
C THR A 65 -9.79 8.34 12.46
N HIS A 66 -9.27 8.40 11.23
CA HIS A 66 -9.12 7.23 10.36
C HIS A 66 -7.75 7.21 9.68
N PHE A 67 -7.17 6.02 9.56
CA PHE A 67 -6.01 5.76 8.73
C PHE A 67 -6.37 4.74 7.65
N VAL A 68 -6.04 5.07 6.40
CA VAL A 68 -6.28 4.22 5.22
C VAL A 68 -4.95 3.94 4.56
N ALA A 69 -4.66 2.68 4.23
CA ALA A 69 -3.52 2.35 3.39
C ALA A 69 -3.74 1.08 2.57
N ALA A 70 -3.25 1.12 1.34
CA ALA A 70 -3.29 0.03 0.40
C ALA A 70 -2.24 -1.03 0.71
N MET A 71 -2.57 -2.27 0.34
CA MET A 71 -1.80 -3.43 0.76
C MET A 71 -0.83 -3.89 -0.32
N GLY A 72 0.47 -3.66 -0.11
CA GLY A 72 1.56 -4.29 -0.88
C GLY A 72 2.26 -5.36 -0.06
N THR A 73 3.44 -5.05 0.50
CA THR A 73 4.08 -5.89 1.53
C THR A 73 3.28 -5.97 2.84
N SER A 74 2.28 -5.08 3.01
CA SER A 74 1.51 -4.78 4.23
C SER A 74 2.24 -4.02 5.34
N GLY A 75 3.54 -3.73 5.17
CA GLY A 75 4.35 -3.11 6.21
C GLY A 75 3.88 -1.74 6.70
N THR A 76 3.52 -0.84 5.77
CA THR A 76 2.98 0.49 6.11
C THR A 76 1.71 0.36 6.94
N PHE A 77 0.75 -0.42 6.45
CA PHE A 77 -0.54 -0.59 7.13
C PHE A 77 -0.37 -1.22 8.51
N VAL A 78 0.39 -2.31 8.62
CA VAL A 78 0.61 -3.00 9.88
C VAL A 78 1.39 -2.13 10.87
N GLY A 79 2.47 -1.50 10.43
CA GLY A 79 3.33 -0.69 11.30
C GLY A 79 2.62 0.53 11.85
N VAL A 80 1.97 1.32 10.98
CA VAL A 80 1.21 2.50 11.40
C VAL A 80 0.02 2.10 12.27
N SER A 81 -0.75 1.07 11.88
CA SER A 81 -1.92 0.65 12.66
C SER A 81 -1.53 0.11 14.04
N ARG A 82 -0.42 -0.62 14.18
CA ARG A 82 0.10 -1.05 15.49
C ARG A 82 0.45 0.15 16.35
N ARG A 83 1.04 1.18 15.75
CA ARG A 83 1.40 2.41 16.46
C ARG A 83 0.15 3.16 16.92
N LEU A 84 -0.83 3.30 16.04
CA LEU A 84 -2.11 3.95 16.33
C LEU A 84 -2.87 3.20 17.41
N ARG A 85 -2.95 1.86 17.36
CA ARG A 85 -3.59 1.08 18.44
C ARG A 85 -2.96 1.31 19.81
N ARG A 86 -1.63 1.50 19.88
CA ARG A 86 -0.94 1.80 21.15
C ARG A 86 -1.22 3.21 21.65
N ASP A 87 -1.08 4.22 20.78
CA ASP A 87 -1.05 5.63 21.20
C ASP A 87 -2.39 6.37 21.03
N ARG A 88 -3.24 5.88 20.14
CA ARG A 88 -4.50 6.49 19.67
C ARG A 88 -5.56 5.40 19.38
N PRO A 89 -5.98 4.62 20.39
CA PRO A 89 -6.86 3.45 20.20
C PRO A 89 -8.26 3.78 19.64
N HIS A 90 -8.64 5.06 19.60
CA HIS A 90 -9.88 5.51 18.97
C HIS A 90 -9.78 5.60 17.43
N VAL A 91 -8.57 5.66 16.88
CA VAL A 91 -8.36 5.78 15.42
C VAL A 91 -8.67 4.45 14.75
N LYS A 92 -9.52 4.50 13.72
CA LYS A 92 -9.91 3.36 12.91
C LYS A 92 -8.97 3.14 11.75
N CYS A 93 -8.55 1.90 11.51
CA CYS A 93 -7.57 1.56 10.48
C CYS A 93 -8.24 0.70 9.40
N TYR A 94 -8.32 1.22 8.17
CA TYR A 94 -8.92 0.54 7.03
C TYR A 94 -7.87 0.12 6.01
N SER A 95 -7.88 -1.15 5.61
CA SER A 95 -7.01 -1.60 4.53
C SER A 95 -7.68 -1.34 3.18
N ALA A 96 -6.93 -0.89 2.18
CA ALA A 96 -7.40 -0.81 0.80
C ALA A 96 -6.78 -1.94 -0.03
N GLN A 97 -7.61 -2.68 -0.75
CA GLN A 97 -7.19 -3.85 -1.52
C GLN A 97 -7.82 -3.82 -2.90
N PRO A 98 -7.14 -4.33 -3.94
CA PRO A 98 -7.78 -4.55 -5.23
C PRO A 98 -9.06 -5.39 -5.07
N SER A 99 -10.11 -5.09 -5.82
CA SER A 99 -11.40 -5.82 -5.79
C SER A 99 -11.32 -7.26 -6.29
N SER A 100 -10.33 -7.56 -7.13
CA SER A 100 -10.15 -8.86 -7.77
C SER A 100 -8.68 -9.25 -7.82
N GLY A 101 -8.41 -10.54 -8.05
CA GLY A 101 -7.05 -11.05 -8.26
C GLY A 101 -6.42 -10.65 -9.59
N PHE A 102 -7.22 -10.22 -10.56
CA PHE A 102 -6.76 -9.73 -11.86
C PHE A 102 -6.95 -8.21 -11.91
N HIS A 103 -5.94 -7.49 -11.41
CA HIS A 103 -5.97 -6.03 -11.28
C HIS A 103 -4.75 -5.39 -11.91
N GLY A 104 -4.88 -4.14 -12.36
CA GLY A 104 -3.77 -3.32 -12.89
C GLY A 104 -3.00 -2.54 -11.82
N LEU A 105 -3.40 -2.64 -10.55
CA LEU A 105 -2.78 -1.87 -9.46
C LEU A 105 -1.37 -2.37 -9.08
N GLU A 106 -0.35 -1.86 -9.77
CA GLU A 106 1.04 -2.27 -9.58
C GLU A 106 1.50 -2.12 -8.12
N GLY A 107 2.21 -3.14 -7.61
CA GLY A 107 2.74 -3.18 -6.25
C GLY A 107 1.72 -3.50 -5.16
N LEU A 108 0.43 -3.55 -5.49
CA LEU A 108 -0.63 -3.97 -4.56
C LEU A 108 -0.90 -5.47 -4.65
N LYS A 109 -1.45 -6.04 -3.58
CA LYS A 109 -1.82 -7.44 -3.46
C LYS A 109 -3.31 -7.57 -3.13
N HIS A 110 -4.01 -8.34 -3.95
CA HIS A 110 -5.30 -8.92 -3.58
C HIS A 110 -5.05 -10.09 -2.60
N MET A 111 -5.18 -9.83 -1.30
CA MET A 111 -4.83 -10.82 -0.26
C MET A 111 -5.52 -12.19 -0.41
N PRO A 112 -6.77 -12.30 -0.90
CA PRO A 112 -7.39 -13.60 -1.11
C PRO A 112 -6.72 -14.50 -2.17
N THR A 113 -6.01 -13.94 -3.14
CA THR A 113 -5.40 -14.72 -4.25
C THR A 113 -3.88 -14.64 -4.33
N ALA A 114 -3.26 -13.63 -3.72
CA ALA A 114 -1.82 -13.47 -3.73
C ALA A 114 -1.11 -14.38 -2.71
N ILE A 115 0.20 -14.59 -2.87
CA ILE A 115 1.05 -15.02 -1.76
C ILE A 115 0.95 -13.94 -0.66
N VAL A 116 0.28 -14.28 0.44
CA VAL A 116 0.06 -13.40 1.60
C VAL A 116 1.40 -13.12 2.30
N PRO A 117 1.78 -11.85 2.53
CA PRO A 117 2.99 -11.52 3.28
C PRO A 117 2.92 -12.06 4.71
N GLY A 118 4.00 -12.65 5.23
CA GLY A 118 4.01 -13.17 6.61
C GLY A 118 3.98 -12.07 7.68
N ILE A 119 4.29 -10.81 7.34
CA ILE A 119 4.10 -9.67 8.24
C ILE A 119 2.64 -9.18 8.30
N TYR A 120 1.75 -9.66 7.43
CA TYR A 120 0.35 -9.27 7.40
C TYR A 120 -0.38 -9.78 8.65
N ASP A 121 -1.22 -8.91 9.22
CA ASP A 121 -2.04 -9.19 10.38
C ASP A 121 -3.49 -8.86 10.04
N SER A 122 -4.30 -9.88 9.74
CA SER A 122 -5.69 -9.70 9.30
C SER A 122 -6.60 -9.17 10.40
N ALA A 123 -6.18 -9.19 11.67
CA ALA A 123 -6.98 -8.70 12.80
C ALA A 123 -6.76 -7.21 13.09
N ILE A 124 -5.81 -6.56 12.41
CA ILE A 124 -5.46 -5.17 12.69
C ILE A 124 -6.40 -4.15 12.04
N ALA A 125 -7.02 -4.52 10.91
CA ALA A 125 -7.96 -3.67 10.21
C ALA A 125 -9.33 -3.66 10.92
N ASP A 126 -9.92 -2.47 11.05
CA ASP A 126 -11.33 -2.29 11.43
C ASP A 126 -12.27 -2.56 10.24
N GLY A 127 -11.76 -2.46 9.01
CA GLY A 127 -12.50 -2.76 7.78
C GLY A 127 -11.59 -2.83 6.55
N ASN A 128 -12.12 -3.40 5.47
CA ASN A 128 -11.44 -3.51 4.18
C ASN A 128 -12.24 -2.77 3.10
N LEU A 129 -11.55 -1.95 2.33
CA LEU A 129 -12.08 -1.23 1.18
C LEU A 129 -11.58 -1.92 -0.08
N TRP A 130 -12.51 -2.26 -0.98
CA TRP A 130 -12.24 -2.98 -2.23
C TRP A 130 -12.26 -2.01 -3.39
N ILE A 131 -11.15 -1.92 -4.12
CA ILE A 131 -10.90 -0.84 -5.07
C ILE A 131 -10.73 -1.44 -6.47
N GLU A 132 -11.53 -0.98 -7.42
CA GLU A 132 -11.37 -1.32 -8.83
C GLU A 132 -10.13 -0.64 -9.42
N THR A 133 -9.56 -1.22 -10.48
CA THR A 133 -8.34 -0.68 -11.11
C THR A 133 -8.60 0.70 -11.70
N GLU A 134 -9.73 0.81 -12.39
CA GLU A 134 -10.20 1.98 -13.11
C GLU A 134 -10.46 3.16 -12.18
N ASP A 135 -10.97 2.88 -10.97
CA ASP A 135 -11.24 3.88 -9.94
C ASP A 135 -9.95 4.51 -9.39
N ALA A 136 -8.91 3.70 -9.21
CA ALA A 136 -7.60 4.19 -8.81
C ALA A 136 -6.95 5.03 -9.93
N TYR A 137 -7.01 4.57 -11.19
CA TYR A 137 -6.47 5.31 -12.34
C TYR A 137 -7.17 6.65 -12.55
N ALA A 138 -8.50 6.65 -12.45
CA ALA A 138 -9.28 7.88 -12.47
C ALA A 138 -8.84 8.84 -11.35
N MET A 139 -8.61 8.33 -10.14
CA MET A 139 -8.13 9.14 -9.02
C MET A 139 -6.72 9.70 -9.24
N VAL A 140 -5.80 8.93 -9.82
CA VAL A 140 -4.46 9.44 -10.20
C VAL A 140 -4.58 10.65 -11.12
N ARG A 141 -5.41 10.55 -12.17
CA ARG A 141 -5.62 11.66 -13.12
C ARG A 141 -6.25 12.87 -12.43
N ARG A 142 -7.21 12.65 -11.53
CA ARG A 142 -7.85 13.72 -10.75
C ARG A 142 -6.87 14.42 -9.82
N LEU A 143 -6.02 13.70 -9.09
CA LEU A 143 -4.96 14.29 -8.25
C LEU A 143 -4.05 15.22 -9.06
N ALA A 144 -3.65 14.81 -10.25
CA ALA A 144 -2.82 15.64 -11.12
C ALA A 144 -3.56 16.90 -11.62
N ARG A 145 -4.83 16.74 -12.06
CA ARG A 145 -5.61 17.82 -12.68
C ARG A 145 -6.22 18.81 -11.69
N GLU A 146 -6.71 18.31 -10.56
CA GLU A 146 -7.49 19.07 -9.57
C GLU A 146 -6.61 19.60 -8.43
N GLU A 147 -5.62 18.82 -8.00
CA GLU A 147 -4.79 19.13 -6.82
C GLU A 147 -3.34 19.49 -7.17
N GLY A 148 -2.93 19.34 -8.43
CA GLY A 148 -1.54 19.55 -8.86
C GLY A 148 -0.55 18.53 -8.25
N VAL A 149 -1.04 17.35 -7.84
CA VAL A 149 -0.24 16.30 -7.21
C VAL A 149 0.00 15.17 -8.19
N LEU A 150 1.24 15.02 -8.64
CA LEU A 150 1.66 13.98 -9.57
C LEU A 150 2.09 12.70 -8.81
N ALA A 151 1.12 11.88 -8.38
CA ALA A 151 1.37 10.67 -7.59
C ALA A 151 1.11 9.36 -8.36
N GLY A 152 1.78 8.27 -7.98
CA GLY A 152 1.68 6.96 -8.64
C GLY A 152 0.36 6.21 -8.41
N ILE A 153 0.21 5.07 -9.08
CA ILE A 153 -1.02 4.25 -9.12
C ILE A 153 -1.53 3.87 -7.73
N SER A 154 -0.64 3.35 -6.87
CA SER A 154 -1.00 2.96 -5.49
C SER A 154 -1.44 4.14 -4.64
N SER A 155 -0.91 5.34 -4.90
CA SER A 155 -1.34 6.60 -4.27
C SER A 155 -2.76 6.98 -4.70
N GLY A 156 -3.09 6.81 -5.98
CA GLY A 156 -4.47 6.99 -6.47
C GLY A 156 -5.45 6.03 -5.81
N CYS A 157 -5.08 4.76 -5.67
CA CYS A 157 -5.87 3.77 -4.91
C CYS A 157 -6.10 4.22 -3.46
N ASN A 158 -5.03 4.66 -2.78
CA ASN A 158 -5.08 5.16 -1.42
C ASN A 158 -6.01 6.36 -1.22
N VAL A 159 -5.96 7.33 -2.14
CA VAL A 159 -6.83 8.52 -2.09
C VAL A 159 -8.26 8.18 -2.47
N HIS A 160 -8.47 7.29 -3.44
CA HIS A 160 -9.80 6.81 -3.82
C HIS A 160 -10.47 6.13 -2.62
N ALA A 161 -9.77 5.18 -1.98
CA ALA A 161 -10.25 4.49 -0.79
C ALA A 161 -10.59 5.46 0.35
N ALA A 162 -9.71 6.43 0.62
CA ALA A 162 -9.98 7.46 1.63
C ALA A 162 -11.20 8.32 1.29
N THR A 163 -11.41 8.65 0.02
CA THR A 163 -12.57 9.43 -0.45
C THR A 163 -13.86 8.63 -0.39
N GLN A 164 -13.83 7.33 -0.71
CA GLN A 164 -14.97 6.44 -0.54
C GLN A 164 -15.40 6.39 0.93
N LEU A 165 -14.46 6.12 1.83
CA LEU A 165 -14.74 6.10 3.27
C LEU A 165 -15.25 7.46 3.77
N ALA A 166 -14.68 8.58 3.29
CA ALA A 166 -15.15 9.91 3.67
C ALA A 166 -16.62 10.15 3.27
N ARG A 167 -17.05 9.67 2.09
CA ARG A 167 -18.45 9.79 1.65
C ARG A 167 -19.39 9.01 2.55
N GLU A 168 -19.04 7.76 2.88
CA GLU A 168 -19.82 6.93 3.82
C GLU A 168 -19.97 7.61 5.19
N LEU A 169 -18.87 8.15 5.74
CA LEU A 169 -18.89 8.83 7.04
C LEU A 169 -19.74 10.12 7.00
N VAL A 170 -19.69 10.89 5.91
CA VAL A 170 -20.52 12.08 5.73
C VAL A 170 -22.01 11.72 5.67
N GLU A 171 -22.39 10.64 5.00
CA GLU A 171 -23.77 10.14 4.97
C GLU A 171 -24.28 9.77 6.36
N HIS A 172 -23.40 9.31 7.24
CA HIS A 172 -23.69 9.03 8.65
C HIS A 172 -23.59 10.26 9.58
N GLY A 173 -23.22 11.43 9.06
CA GLY A 173 -23.06 12.65 9.84
C GLY A 173 -21.83 12.64 10.76
N GLU A 174 -20.83 11.80 10.45
CA GLU A 174 -19.63 11.63 11.26
C GLU A 174 -18.48 12.53 10.75
N PRO A 175 -17.99 13.49 11.56
CA PRO A 175 -16.83 14.28 11.18
C PRO A 175 -15.57 13.42 11.20
N ALA A 176 -14.73 13.54 10.17
CA ALA A 176 -13.53 12.72 10.04
C ALA A 176 -12.28 13.51 9.63
N THR A 177 -11.14 13.13 10.19
CA THR A 177 -9.81 13.44 9.64
C THR A 177 -9.20 12.12 9.23
N ILE A 178 -9.11 11.91 7.92
CA ILE A 178 -8.56 10.68 7.32
C ILE A 178 -7.14 10.97 6.83
N VAL A 179 -6.20 10.11 7.21
CA VAL A 179 -4.83 10.12 6.67
C VAL A 179 -4.63 8.90 5.78
N THR A 180 -4.04 9.13 4.61
CA THR A 180 -3.60 8.09 3.68
C THR A 180 -2.18 8.40 3.20
N VAL A 181 -1.58 7.51 2.41
CA VAL A 181 -0.16 7.62 1.98
C VAL A 181 -0.07 7.78 0.46
N LEU A 182 0.72 8.74 0.00
CA LEU A 182 1.14 8.81 -1.39
C LEU A 182 2.53 8.15 -1.48
N CYS A 183 2.57 6.95 -2.06
CA CYS A 183 3.71 6.04 -1.98
C CYS A 183 4.89 6.51 -2.83
N ASP A 184 4.62 7.10 -3.99
CA ASP A 184 5.62 7.65 -4.89
C ASP A 184 5.06 8.61 -5.96
N SER A 185 5.96 9.15 -6.78
CA SER A 185 5.68 10.08 -7.87
C SER A 185 5.20 9.36 -9.13
N ALA A 186 4.28 9.99 -9.85
CA ALA A 186 3.78 9.49 -11.13
C ALA A 186 4.82 9.55 -12.27
N GLU A 187 5.97 10.22 -12.07
CA GLU A 187 7.07 10.29 -13.06
C GLU A 187 7.52 8.92 -13.56
N LYS A 188 7.45 7.89 -12.72
CA LYS A 188 7.83 6.51 -13.07
C LYS A 188 6.83 5.81 -13.98
N TYR A 189 5.62 6.37 -14.10
CA TYR A 189 4.47 5.76 -14.75
C TYR A 189 3.99 6.56 -15.95
N LEU A 190 4.76 7.57 -16.42
CA LEU A 190 4.36 8.41 -17.56
C LEU A 190 4.26 7.66 -18.89
N SER A 191 4.81 6.45 -18.96
CA SER A 191 4.67 5.54 -20.10
C SER A 191 3.42 4.68 -20.06
N GLU A 192 2.65 4.72 -18.96
CA GLU A 192 1.45 3.89 -18.81
C GLU A 192 0.27 4.42 -19.63
N HIS A 193 -0.47 3.52 -20.25
CA HIS A 193 -1.55 3.88 -21.17
C HIS A 193 -2.74 4.58 -20.51
N PHE A 194 -2.92 4.44 -19.19
CA PHE A 194 -4.05 5.05 -18.49
C PHE A 194 -4.00 6.59 -18.49
N TRP A 195 -2.87 7.22 -18.85
CA TRP A 195 -2.81 8.68 -19.00
C TRP A 195 -3.54 9.21 -20.24
N ASP A 196 -3.71 8.37 -21.26
CA ASP A 196 -4.28 8.74 -22.56
C ASP A 196 -5.82 8.64 -22.63
N GLU A 197 -6.45 8.21 -21.53
CA GLU A 197 -7.90 8.12 -21.33
C GLU A 197 -8.52 9.41 -20.77
#